data_AF-A0A091V4X7-F1
#
_entry.id   AF-A0A091V4X7-F1
#
_cell.length_a   1.000
_cell.length_b   1.000
_cell.length_c   1.000
_cell.angle_alpha   90.00
_cell.angle_beta   90.00
_cell.angle_gamma   90.00
#
_symmetry.space_group_name_H-M   'P 1'
#
loop_
_entity.id
_entity.type
_entity.pdbx_description
1 polymer ?
#
loop_
_entity_poly.entity_id
_entity_poly.type
_entity_poly.pdbx_seq_one_letter_code
_entity_poly.pdbx_strand_id
1 'polypeptide(L)'
;YYGTISIGTPAQKFTVVFDTGSSNLWVPSVYCTSEACEDHNRFDPSDSSTFVSTNDSLSIEYGTGSMTGILGYDTVTVADIKVTDQIFGLAETEPGDIFYYSPFDGILGLAFPSIASSGATPVFDNMMSEDLVAKDLFSVYLSGDDKSGSFVLFGAIDSSYTTHGISWIPLSAETYWEITMER
;
A
#
# COMPACT_ATOMS: atom_id res chain seq x y z
N TYR A 1 3.72 -11.26 -4.51
CA TYR A 1 2.26 -11.09 -4.67
C TYR A 1 1.97 -9.61 -4.74
N TYR A 2 1.11 -9.21 -5.66
CA TYR A 2 0.68 -7.82 -5.84
C TYR A 2 -0.77 -7.83 -6.32
N GLY A 3 -1.45 -6.70 -6.22
CA GLY A 3 -2.79 -6.52 -6.78
C GLY A 3 -2.96 -5.12 -7.32
N THR A 4 -4.16 -4.83 -7.82
CA THR A 4 -4.45 -3.55 -8.48
C THR A 4 -5.16 -2.59 -7.53
N ILE A 5 -4.71 -1.35 -7.55
CA ILE A 5 -5.42 -0.20 -6.98
C ILE A 5 -5.65 0.84 -8.06
N SER A 6 -6.44 1.86 -7.76
CA SER A 6 -6.55 3.04 -8.61
C SER A 6 -6.46 4.31 -7.80
N ILE A 7 -5.86 5.35 -8.38
CA ILE A 7 -5.67 6.66 -7.76
C ILE A 7 -6.21 7.72 -8.71
N GLY A 8 -6.94 8.70 -8.18
CA GLY A 8 -7.40 9.86 -8.92
C GLY A 8 -8.78 9.75 -9.59
N THR A 9 -9.20 10.88 -10.17
CA THR A 9 -10.47 11.01 -10.91
C THR A 9 -10.23 11.76 -12.24
N PRO A 10 -10.31 11.10 -13.42
CA PRO A 10 -10.53 9.67 -13.62
C PRO A 10 -9.42 8.79 -13.03
N ALA A 11 -9.78 7.54 -12.75
CA ALA A 11 -8.92 6.56 -12.09
C ALA A 11 -7.69 6.16 -12.94
N GLN A 12 -6.50 6.34 -12.39
CA GLN A 12 -5.22 5.84 -12.91
C GLN A 12 -4.87 4.53 -12.18
N LYS A 13 -4.52 3.47 -12.90
CA LYS A 13 -4.35 2.13 -12.33
C LYS A 13 -2.90 1.83 -12.00
N PHE A 14 -2.68 1.16 -10.87
CA PHE A 14 -1.35 0.72 -10.43
C PHE A 14 -1.43 -0.70 -9.91
N THR A 15 -0.34 -1.43 -10.11
CA THR A 15 -0.05 -2.69 -9.43
C THR A 15 0.81 -2.40 -8.20
N VAL A 16 0.40 -2.89 -7.03
CA VAL A 16 1.10 -2.64 -5.77
C VAL A 16 1.28 -3.90 -4.95
N VAL A 17 2.39 -3.96 -4.21
CA VAL A 17 2.54 -4.93 -3.13
C VAL A 17 1.75 -4.47 -1.92
N PHE A 18 0.93 -5.37 -1.36
CA PHE A 18 0.30 -5.19 -0.07
C PHE A 18 1.29 -5.60 1.02
N ASP A 19 1.91 -4.63 1.67
CA ASP A 19 3.08 -4.85 2.52
C ASP A 19 2.74 -4.63 4.00
N THR A 20 2.71 -5.70 4.80
CA THR A 20 2.52 -5.62 6.25
C THR A 20 3.80 -5.20 7.01
N GLY A 21 4.91 -4.98 6.31
CA GLY A 21 6.18 -4.52 6.86
C GLY A 21 6.40 -3.00 6.78
N SER A 22 5.53 -2.26 6.08
CA SER A 22 5.59 -0.80 5.97
C SER A 22 4.20 -0.17 6.01
N SER A 23 4.12 1.16 6.15
CA SER A 23 2.86 1.88 6.40
C SER A 23 2.48 2.90 5.34
N ASN A 24 3.43 3.37 4.53
CA ASN A 24 3.14 4.35 3.48
C ASN A 24 2.54 3.68 2.24
N LEU A 25 1.63 4.39 1.57
CA LEU A 25 1.31 4.16 0.16
C LEU A 25 2.20 5.07 -0.70
N TRP A 26 2.82 4.52 -1.74
CA TRP A 26 3.48 5.31 -2.78
C TRP A 26 3.42 4.62 -4.13
N VAL A 27 3.47 5.41 -5.19
CA VAL A 27 3.55 4.96 -6.59
C VAL A 27 4.53 5.84 -7.38
N PRO A 28 5.08 5.35 -8.51
CA PRO A 28 5.86 6.16 -9.43
C PRO A 28 5.02 7.34 -9.91
N SER A 29 5.65 8.50 -10.12
CA SER A 29 4.97 9.67 -10.67
C SER A 29 5.61 10.12 -11.98
N VAL A 30 4.92 10.99 -12.73
CA VAL A 30 5.49 11.63 -13.94
C VAL A 30 6.72 12.50 -13.63
N TYR A 31 6.97 12.81 -12.36
CA TYR A 31 8.19 13.50 -11.91
C TYR A 31 9.37 12.56 -11.70
N CYS A 32 9.15 11.23 -11.70
CA CYS A 32 10.21 10.27 -11.46
C CYS A 32 11.22 10.23 -12.62
N THR A 33 12.50 10.35 -12.29
CA THR A 33 13.61 10.33 -13.27
C THR A 33 14.47 9.07 -13.22
N SER A 34 14.17 8.13 -12.32
CA SER A 34 14.87 6.84 -12.26
C SER A 34 14.45 5.92 -13.40
N GLU A 35 15.37 5.06 -13.85
CA GLU A 35 15.11 4.04 -14.89
C GLU A 35 13.97 3.09 -14.46
N ALA A 36 13.84 2.81 -13.16
CA ALA A 36 12.75 2.01 -12.59
C ALA A 36 11.35 2.51 -12.99
N CYS A 37 11.20 3.82 -13.17
CA CYS A 37 9.92 4.44 -13.47
C CYS A 37 9.57 4.44 -14.97
N GLU A 38 10.50 4.06 -15.86
CA GLU A 38 10.26 4.08 -17.32
C GLU A 38 9.31 2.97 -17.77
N ASP A 39 9.44 1.79 -17.18
CA ASP A 39 8.65 0.59 -17.50
C ASP A 39 7.45 0.36 -16.56
N HIS A 40 7.21 1.29 -15.63
CA HIS A 40 6.10 1.25 -14.67
C HIS A 40 5.03 2.31 -14.98
N ASN A 41 3.81 2.07 -14.47
CA ASN A 41 2.75 3.06 -14.50
C ASN A 41 3.14 4.24 -13.60
N ARG A 42 2.98 5.45 -14.11
CA ARG A 42 3.29 6.70 -13.41
C ARG A 42 2.03 7.51 -13.17
N PHE A 43 1.85 7.96 -11.95
CA PHE A 43 0.79 8.89 -11.57
C PHE A 43 1.05 10.26 -12.17
N ASP A 44 0.07 10.75 -12.95
CA ASP A 44 0.03 12.12 -13.44
C ASP A 44 -0.98 12.93 -12.63
N PRO A 45 -0.52 13.85 -11.76
CA PRO A 45 -1.43 14.67 -10.95
C PRO A 45 -2.31 15.60 -11.78
N SER A 46 -1.90 15.96 -12.99
CA SER A 46 -2.66 16.85 -13.87
C SER A 46 -3.88 16.16 -14.51
N ASP A 47 -3.86 14.84 -14.55
CA ASP A 47 -4.96 13.99 -15.06
C ASP A 47 -5.97 13.60 -13.98
N SER A 48 -5.84 14.11 -12.75
CA SER A 48 -6.80 13.87 -11.65
C SER A 48 -7.46 15.16 -11.15
N SER A 49 -8.79 15.24 -11.27
CA SER A 49 -9.58 16.36 -10.77
C SER A 49 -9.74 16.38 -9.24
N THR A 50 -9.37 15.30 -8.56
CA THR A 50 -9.45 15.15 -7.10
C THR A 50 -8.10 15.26 -6.40
N PHE A 51 -7.02 15.45 -7.16
CA PHE A 51 -5.68 15.59 -6.62
C PHE A 51 -5.50 16.91 -5.87
N VAL A 52 -4.86 16.83 -4.70
CA VAL A 52 -4.42 17.99 -3.91
C VAL A 52 -2.94 17.82 -3.56
N SER A 53 -2.10 18.69 -4.10
CA SER A 53 -0.66 18.71 -3.83
C SER A 53 -0.35 19.14 -2.39
N THR A 54 0.73 18.60 -1.83
CA THR A 54 1.38 19.14 -0.63
C THR A 54 2.79 19.65 -0.97
N ASN A 55 3.46 20.28 0.01
CA ASN A 55 4.88 20.64 -0.10
C ASN A 55 5.76 19.70 0.74
N ASP A 56 5.20 18.61 1.26
CA ASP A 56 5.90 17.72 2.20
C ASP A 56 6.71 16.69 1.41
N SER A 57 8.01 16.63 1.70
CA SER A 57 8.90 15.63 1.13
C SER A 57 8.71 14.28 1.79
N LEU A 58 8.90 13.21 1.02
CA LEU A 58 8.92 11.83 1.45
C LEU A 58 10.29 11.22 1.15
N SER A 59 10.83 10.49 2.12
CA SER A 59 12.01 9.64 1.94
C SER A 59 11.74 8.35 2.68
N ILE A 60 11.86 7.21 1.99
CA ILE A 60 11.66 5.89 2.57
C ILE A 60 12.89 5.05 2.28
N GLU A 61 13.44 4.43 3.33
CA GLU A 61 14.48 3.41 3.22
C GLU A 61 13.89 2.05 3.59
N TYR A 62 13.87 1.15 2.62
CA TYR A 62 13.61 -0.27 2.81
C TYR A 62 14.94 -1.01 2.97
N GLY A 63 14.90 -2.22 3.56
CA GLY A 63 16.13 -3.01 3.77
C GLY A 63 16.93 -3.29 2.50
N THR A 64 16.30 -3.28 1.32
CA THR A 64 16.93 -3.57 0.02
C THR A 64 16.72 -2.49 -1.05
N GLY A 65 16.08 -1.36 -0.72
CA GLY A 65 15.75 -0.32 -1.68
C GLY A 65 15.37 0.98 -0.99
N SER A 66 15.24 2.06 -1.74
CA SER A 66 14.74 3.32 -1.20
C SER A 66 14.00 4.09 -2.27
N MET A 67 13.20 5.05 -1.83
CA MET A 67 12.56 6.00 -2.73
C MET A 67 12.49 7.38 -2.08
N THR A 68 12.52 8.41 -2.92
CA THR A 68 12.24 9.79 -2.50
C THR A 68 11.12 10.35 -3.34
N GLY A 69 10.38 11.31 -2.78
CA GLY A 69 9.34 11.99 -3.53
C GLY A 69 8.65 13.07 -2.72
N ILE A 70 7.42 13.37 -3.12
CA ILE A 70 6.54 14.34 -2.46
C ILE A 70 5.23 13.69 -2.06
N LEU A 71 4.59 14.21 -1.01
CA LEU A 71 3.27 13.76 -0.61
C LEU A 71 2.18 14.51 -1.39
N GLY A 72 1.10 13.80 -1.68
CA GLY A 72 -0.12 14.34 -2.25
C GLY A 72 -1.32 13.64 -1.65
N TYR A 73 -2.48 14.27 -1.76
CA TYR A 73 -3.76 13.68 -1.44
C TYR A 73 -4.52 13.40 -2.72
N ASP A 74 -5.17 12.25 -2.80
CA ASP A 74 -6.17 11.97 -3.82
C ASP A 74 -7.15 10.89 -3.33
N THR A 75 -8.14 10.58 -4.14
CA THR A 75 -8.96 9.40 -3.97
C THR A 75 -8.16 8.15 -4.32
N VAL A 76 -8.09 7.19 -3.40
CA VAL A 76 -7.55 5.85 -3.63
C VAL A 76 -8.68 4.83 -3.60
N THR A 77 -8.73 3.96 -4.60
CA THR A 77 -9.68 2.85 -4.67
C THR A 77 -8.94 1.52 -4.61
N VAL A 78 -9.30 0.69 -3.62
CA VAL A 78 -8.77 -0.67 -3.45
C VAL A 78 -9.95 -1.63 -3.57
N ALA A 79 -9.93 -2.50 -4.57
CA ALA A 79 -11.11 -3.25 -5.00
C ALA A 79 -12.29 -2.29 -5.28
N ASP A 80 -13.39 -2.39 -4.52
CA ASP A 80 -14.56 -1.50 -4.62
C ASP A 80 -14.64 -0.47 -3.48
N ILE A 81 -13.61 -0.40 -2.62
CA ILE A 81 -13.55 0.51 -1.48
C ILE A 81 -12.86 1.79 -1.90
N LYS A 82 -13.58 2.90 -1.83
CA LYS A 82 -13.09 4.24 -2.19
C LYS A 82 -12.74 5.02 -0.92
N VAL A 83 -11.45 5.26 -0.72
CA VAL A 83 -10.90 6.10 0.36
C VAL A 83 -10.65 7.49 -0.22
N THR A 84 -11.36 8.49 0.27
CA THR A 84 -11.18 9.89 -0.16
C THR A 84 -10.10 10.57 0.67
N ASP A 85 -9.48 11.62 0.12
CA ASP A 85 -8.44 12.38 0.83
C ASP A 85 -7.33 11.48 1.42
N GLN A 86 -6.95 10.44 0.68
CA GLN A 86 -5.87 9.54 1.05
C GLN A 86 -4.53 10.19 0.72
N ILE A 87 -3.67 10.33 1.73
CA ILE A 87 -2.29 10.77 1.54
C ILE A 87 -1.44 9.64 0.95
N PHE A 88 -0.62 9.94 -0.06
CA PHE A 88 0.31 8.97 -0.66
C PHE A 88 1.56 9.67 -1.21
N GLY A 89 2.61 8.88 -1.44
CA GLY A 89 3.86 9.32 -2.03
C GLY A 89 3.82 9.29 -3.56
N LEU A 90 4.22 10.39 -4.18
CA LEU A 90 4.53 10.49 -5.59
C LEU A 90 6.06 10.38 -5.72
N ALA A 91 6.55 9.24 -6.23
CA ALA A 91 7.99 9.03 -6.32
C ALA A 91 8.63 9.99 -7.35
N GLU A 92 9.75 10.59 -6.95
CA GLU A 92 10.65 11.39 -7.79
C GLU A 92 11.94 10.61 -8.11
N THR A 93 12.39 9.76 -7.17
CA THR A 93 13.50 8.85 -7.41
C THR A 93 13.25 7.49 -6.76
N GLU A 94 13.65 6.44 -7.47
CA GLU A 94 13.65 5.04 -7.03
C GLU A 94 15.03 4.45 -7.35
N PRO A 95 16.06 4.71 -6.53
CA PRO A 95 17.41 4.24 -6.79
C PRO A 95 17.56 2.71 -6.65
N GLY A 96 18.43 2.16 -7.49
CA GLY A 96 18.82 0.75 -7.44
C GLY A 96 17.95 -0.18 -8.30
N ASP A 97 18.41 -1.42 -8.42
CA ASP A 97 17.85 -2.39 -9.37
C ASP A 97 16.56 -3.04 -8.88
N ILE A 98 16.25 -2.96 -7.58
CA ILE A 98 15.16 -3.74 -6.98
C ILE A 98 13.80 -3.34 -7.54
N PHE A 99 13.54 -2.04 -7.70
CA PHE A 99 12.28 -1.54 -8.24
C PHE A 99 12.26 -1.66 -9.77
N TYR A 100 13.41 -1.49 -10.44
CA TYR A 100 13.52 -1.68 -11.88
C TYR A 100 13.09 -3.08 -12.35
N TYR A 101 13.52 -4.14 -11.66
CA TYR A 101 13.14 -5.51 -12.02
C TYR A 101 11.83 -5.99 -11.37
N SER A 102 11.11 -5.11 -10.66
CA SER A 102 9.88 -5.50 -9.96
C SER A 102 8.68 -5.57 -10.92
N PRO A 103 7.80 -6.59 -10.78
CA PRO A 103 6.60 -6.73 -11.61
C PRO A 103 5.41 -5.88 -11.09
N PHE A 104 5.66 -4.98 -10.16
CA PHE A 104 4.67 -4.11 -9.53
C PHE A 104 5.19 -2.66 -9.58
N ASP A 105 4.27 -1.72 -9.68
CA ASP A 105 4.59 -0.29 -9.78
C ASP A 105 4.97 0.31 -8.42
N GLY A 106 4.26 -0.03 -7.34
CA GLY A 106 4.46 0.61 -6.03
C GLY A 106 4.16 -0.27 -4.82
N ILE A 107 4.05 0.36 -3.65
CA ILE A 107 3.80 -0.33 -2.37
C ILE A 107 2.62 0.32 -1.67
N LEU A 108 1.70 -0.51 -1.18
CA LEU A 108 0.64 -0.15 -0.25
C LEU A 108 0.94 -0.78 1.11
N GLY A 109 1.42 0.05 2.03
CA GLY A 109 1.70 -0.34 3.41
C GLY A 109 0.43 -0.64 4.22
N LEU A 110 0.50 -1.72 5.02
CA LEU A 110 -0.57 -2.21 5.88
C LEU A 110 -0.15 -2.30 7.36
N ALA A 111 1.03 -1.80 7.73
CA ALA A 111 1.46 -1.68 9.12
C ALA A 111 0.87 -0.41 9.78
N PHE A 112 1.30 -0.13 11.02
CA PHE A 112 0.67 0.88 11.86
C PHE A 112 1.15 2.31 11.54
N PRO A 113 0.35 3.36 11.85
CA PRO A 113 0.75 4.75 11.63
C PRO A 113 2.08 5.16 12.29
N SER A 114 2.47 4.48 13.38
CA SER A 114 3.66 4.77 14.17
C SER A 114 4.99 4.59 13.42
N ILE A 115 5.00 3.84 12.31
CA ILE A 115 6.17 3.65 11.45
C ILE A 115 6.00 4.31 10.07
N ALA A 116 4.91 5.06 9.83
CA ALA A 116 4.72 5.78 8.58
C ALA A 116 5.70 6.97 8.49
N SER A 117 6.46 7.02 7.40
CA SER A 117 7.28 8.19 7.09
C SER A 117 6.40 9.43 6.94
N SER A 118 6.89 10.57 7.45
CA SER A 118 6.23 11.88 7.39
C SER A 118 4.85 11.94 8.04
N GLY A 119 4.47 10.95 8.87
CA GLY A 119 3.18 10.93 9.56
C GLY A 119 1.99 10.68 8.64
N ALA A 120 2.21 10.13 7.45
CA ALA A 120 1.17 9.83 6.49
C ALA A 120 0.24 8.73 7.02
N THR A 121 -1.07 9.02 7.11
CA THR A 121 -2.07 8.04 7.55
C THR A 121 -2.16 6.86 6.57
N PRO A 122 -1.97 5.61 7.02
CA PRO A 122 -2.08 4.43 6.16
C PRO A 122 -3.48 4.27 5.56
N VAL A 123 -3.56 3.58 4.42
CA VAL A 123 -4.83 3.38 3.69
C VAL A 123 -5.86 2.64 4.54
N PHE A 124 -5.42 1.61 5.27
CA PHE A 124 -6.33 0.81 6.07
C PHE A 124 -6.86 1.57 7.31
N ASP A 125 -6.04 2.43 7.91
CA ASP A 125 -6.49 3.33 8.97
C ASP A 125 -7.61 4.27 8.51
N ASN A 126 -7.49 4.85 7.31
CA ASN A 126 -8.57 5.66 6.73
C ASN A 126 -9.82 4.80 6.46
N MET A 127 -9.67 3.60 5.88
CA MET A 127 -10.80 2.67 5.67
C MET A 127 -11.58 2.37 6.96
N MET A 128 -10.88 2.15 8.07
CA MET A 128 -11.51 1.91 9.37
C MET A 128 -12.17 3.19 9.90
N SER A 129 -11.47 4.33 9.86
CA SER A 129 -11.98 5.60 10.40
C SER A 129 -13.19 6.16 9.66
N GLU A 130 -13.33 5.82 8.38
CA GLU A 130 -14.44 6.22 7.50
C GLU A 130 -15.58 5.16 7.47
N ASP A 131 -15.51 4.13 8.32
CA ASP A 131 -16.48 3.03 8.38
C ASP A 131 -16.70 2.32 7.01
N LEU A 132 -15.64 2.21 6.19
CA LEU A 132 -15.71 1.65 4.83
C LEU A 132 -15.62 0.12 4.79
N VAL A 133 -15.27 -0.51 5.91
CA VAL A 133 -15.14 -1.96 6.06
C VAL A 133 -16.12 -2.48 7.11
N ALA A 134 -16.64 -3.70 6.90
CA ALA A 134 -17.60 -4.29 7.83
C ALA A 134 -16.99 -4.66 9.19
N LYS A 135 -15.65 -4.80 9.26
CA LYS A 135 -14.87 -5.10 10.45
C LYS A 135 -13.49 -4.45 10.33
N ASP A 136 -12.94 -4.01 11.45
CA ASP A 136 -11.59 -3.43 11.54
C ASP A 136 -10.51 -4.51 11.51
N LEU A 137 -10.47 -5.28 10.42
CA LEU A 137 -9.45 -6.27 10.14
C LEU A 137 -9.25 -6.43 8.62
N PHE A 138 -8.08 -6.93 8.24
CA PHE A 138 -7.88 -7.54 6.94
C PHE A 138 -7.35 -8.97 7.12
N SER A 139 -7.48 -9.79 6.08
CA SER A 139 -6.90 -11.13 6.04
C SER A 139 -6.22 -11.38 4.70
N VAL A 140 -5.19 -12.23 4.71
CA VAL A 140 -4.36 -12.52 3.54
C VAL A 140 -4.35 -14.02 3.29
N TYR A 141 -4.64 -14.42 2.07
CA TYR A 141 -4.40 -15.77 1.57
C TYR A 141 -3.35 -15.73 0.46
N LEU A 142 -2.30 -16.54 0.62
CA LEU A 142 -1.23 -16.70 -0.36
C LEU A 142 -1.26 -18.13 -0.91
N SER A 143 -1.51 -18.30 -2.20
CA SER A 143 -1.50 -19.62 -2.84
C SER A 143 -0.08 -20.15 -3.02
N GLY A 144 0.11 -21.46 -2.91
CA GLY A 144 1.39 -22.11 -3.22
C GLY A 144 1.63 -22.34 -4.73
N ASP A 145 0.64 -22.01 -5.56
CA ASP A 145 0.68 -22.14 -7.02
C ASP A 145 0.07 -20.92 -7.71
N ASP A 146 0.43 -20.70 -8.97
CA ASP A 146 -0.05 -19.58 -9.78
C ASP A 146 -1.51 -19.74 -10.25
N LYS A 147 -2.14 -20.90 -10.03
CA LYS A 147 -3.48 -21.22 -10.56
C LYS A 147 -4.60 -20.81 -9.63
N SER A 148 -4.36 -20.96 -8.33
CA SER A 148 -5.37 -20.76 -7.29
C SER A 148 -5.57 -19.28 -6.95
N GLY A 149 -4.56 -18.45 -7.23
CA GLY A 149 -4.56 -17.03 -6.93
C GLY A 149 -4.40 -16.72 -5.44
N SER A 150 -3.86 -15.54 -5.15
CA SER A 150 -3.75 -14.97 -3.81
C SER A 150 -4.67 -13.77 -3.69
N PHE A 151 -5.12 -13.47 -2.48
CA PHE A 151 -6.00 -12.34 -2.24
C PHE A 151 -5.81 -11.74 -0.85
N VAL A 152 -6.20 -10.47 -0.74
CA VAL A 152 -6.37 -9.75 0.52
C VAL A 152 -7.85 -9.41 0.65
N LEU A 153 -8.44 -9.65 1.81
CA LEU A 153 -9.79 -9.22 2.14
C LEU A 153 -9.72 -8.10 3.17
N PHE A 154 -10.36 -6.98 2.87
CA PHE A 154 -10.57 -5.89 3.83
C PHE A 154 -11.97 -6.04 4.45
N GLY A 155 -12.04 -6.12 5.79
CA GLY A 155 -13.29 -6.27 6.53
C GLY A 155 -13.85 -7.69 6.65
N ALA A 156 -13.12 -8.70 6.19
CA ALA A 156 -13.61 -10.08 6.19
C ALA A 156 -12.49 -11.12 6.36
N ILE A 157 -12.91 -12.31 6.77
CA ILE A 157 -12.10 -13.53 6.78
C ILE A 157 -12.91 -14.60 6.05
N ASP A 158 -12.30 -15.26 5.07
CA ASP A 158 -12.93 -16.37 4.37
C ASP A 158 -12.66 -17.68 5.11
N SER A 159 -13.72 -18.25 5.68
CA SER A 159 -13.64 -19.47 6.47
C SER A 159 -13.32 -20.72 5.64
N SER A 160 -13.46 -20.69 4.30
CA SER A 160 -13.02 -21.82 3.47
C SER A 160 -11.49 -21.98 3.47
N TYR A 161 -10.75 -20.94 3.86
CA TYR A 161 -9.29 -20.94 3.94
C TYR A 161 -8.75 -21.09 5.38
N THR A 162 -9.63 -21.32 6.37
CA THR A 162 -9.26 -21.54 7.77
C THR A 162 -9.59 -22.96 8.23
N THR A 163 -8.80 -23.95 7.80
CA THR A 163 -9.11 -25.39 8.00
C THR A 163 -9.18 -25.83 9.47
N HIS A 164 -8.50 -25.13 10.37
CA HIS A 164 -8.45 -25.44 11.80
C HIS A 164 -8.98 -24.30 12.68
N GLY A 165 -9.72 -23.36 12.11
CA GLY A 165 -10.10 -22.11 12.78
C GLY A 165 -8.94 -21.12 12.86
N ILE A 166 -9.08 -20.13 13.75
CA ILE A 166 -8.15 -19.00 13.88
C ILE A 166 -7.61 -18.97 15.31
N SER A 167 -6.29 -18.93 15.43
CA SER A 167 -5.58 -18.67 16.67
C SER A 167 -5.16 -17.21 16.71
N TRP A 168 -5.59 -16.48 17.74
CA TRP A 168 -5.25 -15.07 17.94
C TRP A 168 -4.08 -14.94 18.91
N ILE A 169 -3.09 -14.14 18.54
CA ILE A 169 -1.96 -13.77 19.39
C ILE A 169 -1.98 -12.25 19.49
N PRO A 170 -1.96 -11.67 20.70
CA PRO A 170 -1.91 -10.23 20.85
C PRO A 170 -0.59 -9.66 20.31
N LEU A 171 -0.66 -8.44 19.79
CA LEU A 171 0.53 -7.70 19.37
C LEU A 171 1.41 -7.39 20.57
N SER A 172 2.74 -7.43 20.38
CA SER A 172 3.69 -6.92 21.38
C SER A 172 3.78 -5.39 21.35
N ALA A 173 3.59 -4.78 20.18
CA ALA A 173 3.55 -3.34 19.96
C ALA A 173 2.76 -2.99 18.70
N GLU A 174 2.15 -1.81 18.67
CA GLU A 174 1.46 -1.25 17.49
C GLU A 174 2.47 -0.48 16.61
N THR A 175 3.47 -1.20 16.11
CA THR A 175 4.52 -0.68 15.19
C THR A 175 4.52 -1.47 13.91
N TYR A 176 4.99 -2.72 13.99
CA TYR A 176 4.80 -3.75 12.98
C TYR A 176 3.68 -4.68 13.41
N TRP A 177 3.28 -5.61 12.55
CA TRP A 177 2.49 -6.79 12.95
C TRP A 177 3.36 -7.76 13.76
N GLU A 178 3.77 -7.30 14.95
CA GLU A 178 4.77 -7.95 15.81
C GLU A 178 4.10 -8.80 16.89
N ILE A 179 4.57 -10.04 17.05
CA ILE A 179 4.10 -10.98 18.07
C ILE A 179 5.29 -11.52 18.88
N THR A 180 5.03 -11.88 20.14
CA THR A 180 6.00 -12.61 20.96
C THR A 180 5.95 -14.10 20.64
N MET A 181 7.10 -14.68 20.27
CA MET A 181 7.24 -16.12 20.05
C MET A 181 7.90 -16.78 21.27
N GLU A 182 7.24 -17.78 21.84
CA GLU A 182 7.86 -18.65 22.86
C GLU A 182 8.89 -19.57 22.20
N ARG A 183 9.98 -19.84 22.92
CA ARG A 183 11.12 -20.63 22.44
C ARG A 183 10.95 -22.11 22.72
#